data_AF-A0A2V7KD38-F1
#
_entry.id   AF-A0A2V7KD38-F1
#
_cell.length_a   1.000
_cell.length_b   1.000
_cell.length_c   1.000
_cell.angle_alpha   90.00
_cell.angle_beta   90.00
_cell.angle_gamma   90.00
#
_symmetry.space_group_name_H-M   'P 1'
#
loop_
_entity.id
_entity.type
_entity.pdbx_description
1 polymer ?
#
loop_
_entity_poly.entity_id
_entity_poly.type
_entity_poly.pdbx_seq_one_letter_code
_entity_poly.pdbx_strand_id
1 'polypeptide(L)' 'VLATLKEREARILRLYFGLEGQEPMTLEEIGSQLGITRERVRQLKEKALARLRHVSRARALESFLS' A
#
# COMPACT_ATOMS: atom_id res chain seq x y z
N VAL A 1 8.44 -5.24 4.64
CA VAL A 1 7.56 -4.12 5.09
C VAL A 1 6.13 -4.30 4.57
N LEU A 2 5.91 -4.66 3.31
CA LEU A 2 4.54 -4.91 2.80
C LEU A 2 3.77 -6.04 3.52
N ALA A 3 4.47 -7.00 4.13
CA ALA A 3 3.87 -8.08 4.93
C ALA A 3 3.14 -7.61 6.21
N THR A 4 3.34 -6.36 6.65
CA THR A 4 2.61 -5.80 7.81
C THR A 4 1.28 -5.13 7.41
N LEU A 5 0.98 -5.06 6.10
CA LEU A 5 -0.27 -4.52 5.58
C LEU A 5 -1.33 -5.60 5.45
N LYS A 6 -2.60 -5.19 5.41
CA LYS A 6 -3.66 -6.12 4.99
C LYS A 6 -3.43 -6.51 3.53
N GLU A 7 -3.73 -7.75 3.19
CA GLU A 7 -3.52 -8.30 1.85
C GLU A 7 -4.10 -7.42 0.73
N ARG A 8 -5.30 -6.87 0.95
CA ARG A 8 -5.95 -5.94 0.01
C ARG A 8 -5.22 -4.60 -0.13
N GLU A 9 -4.65 -4.08 0.96
CA GLU A 9 -3.84 -2.85 0.96
C GLU A 9 -2.51 -3.07 0.22
N ALA A 10 -1.84 -4.20 0.49
CA ALA A 10 -0.61 -4.59 -0.19
C ALA A 10 -0.85 -4.79 -1.70
N ARG A 11 -1.94 -5.44 -2.09
CA ARG A 11 -2.32 -5.62 -3.51
C ARG A 11 -2.55 -4.28 -4.22
N ILE A 12 -3.24 -3.33 -3.59
CA ILE A 12 -3.44 -1.99 -4.15
C ILE A 12 -2.10 -1.28 -4.37
N LEU A 13 -1.17 -1.35 -3.41
CA LEU A 13 0.15 -0.74 -3.56
C LEU A 13 1.00 -1.42 -4.63
N ARG A 14 0.93 -2.75 -4.76
CA ARG A 14 1.64 -3.49 -5.82
C ARG A 14 1.17 -3.05 -7.21
N LEU A 15 -0.15 -3.04 -7.43
CA LEU A 15 -0.73 -2.61 -8.71
C LEU A 15 -0.42 -1.13 -8.99
N TYR A 16 -0.54 -0.27 -7.98
CA TYR A 16 -0.34 1.18 -8.17
C TYR A 16 1.11 1.56 -8.50
N PHE A 17 2.09 0.87 -7.90
CA PHE A 17 3.51 1.15 -8.12
C PHE A 17 4.16 0.24 -9.18
N GLY A 18 3.42 -0.71 -9.76
CA GLY A 18 3.99 -1.67 -10.70
C GLY A 18 5.06 -2.57 -10.05
N LEU A 19 4.78 -3.06 -8.85
CA LEU A 19 5.72 -3.95 -8.15
C LEU A 19 5.57 -5.39 -8.65
N GLU A 20 6.58 -6.23 -8.40
CA GLU A 20 6.55 -7.67 -8.75
C GLU A 20 6.40 -7.93 -10.26
N GLY A 21 6.94 -7.04 -11.10
CA GLY A 21 6.94 -7.19 -12.56
C GLY A 21 5.63 -6.79 -13.24
N GLN A 22 4.73 -6.12 -12.51
CA GLN A 22 3.51 -5.55 -13.08
C GLN A 22 3.74 -4.12 -13.57
N GLU A 23 2.97 -3.68 -14.56
CA GLU A 23 2.94 -2.26 -14.93
C GLU A 23 2.13 -1.46 -13.88
N PRO A 24 2.53 -0.20 -13.60
CA PRO A 24 1.75 0.68 -12.73
C PRO A 24 0.35 0.92 -13.29
N MET A 25 -0.67 0.75 -12.44
CA MET A 25 -2.06 0.98 -12.78
C MET A 25 -2.60 2.25 -12.10
N THR A 26 -3.55 2.91 -12.77
CA THR A 26 -4.30 4.04 -12.21
C THR A 26 -5.29 3.58 -11.14
N LEU A 27 -5.75 4.51 -10.30
CA LEU A 27 -6.76 4.21 -9.28
C LEU A 27 -8.10 3.74 -9.87
N GLU A 28 -8.42 4.17 -11.09
CA GLU A 28 -9.64 3.77 -11.80
C GLU A 28 -9.54 2.32 -12.26
N GLU A 29 -8.44 1.94 -12.91
CA GLU A 29 -8.20 0.57 -13.37
C GLU A 29 -8.13 -0.42 -12.21
N ILE A 30 -7.45 -0.04 -11.12
CA ILE A 30 -7.40 -0.84 -9.89
C ILE A 30 -8.82 -0.97 -9.29
N GLY A 31 -9.62 0.09 -9.34
CA GLY A 31 -10.99 0.08 -8.85
C GLY A 31 -11.86 -0.91 -9.63
N SER A 32 -11.79 -0.82 -10.95
CA SER A 32 -12.47 -1.73 -11.88
C SER A 32 -12.07 -3.19 -11.62
N GLN A 33 -10.77 -3.48 -11.51
CA GLN A 33 -10.26 -4.84 -11.26
C GLN A 33 -10.67 -5.40 -9.89
N LEU A 34 -10.81 -4.54 -8.87
CA LEU A 34 -11.15 -4.94 -7.50
C LEU A 34 -12.64 -4.80 -7.16
N GLY A 35 -13.48 -4.41 -8.13
CA GLY A 35 -14.91 -4.21 -7.96
C GLY A 35 -15.25 -3.11 -6.94
N ILE A 36 -14.43 -2.06 -6.85
CA ILE A 36 -14.63 -0.94 -5.92
C ILE A 36 -14.42 0.40 -6.61
N THR A 37 -14.99 1.46 -6.05
CA THR A 37 -14.85 2.79 -6.62
C THR A 37 -13.40 3.29 -6.54
N ARG A 38 -13.00 4.15 -7.49
CA ARG A 38 -11.70 4.86 -7.46
C ARG A 38 -11.42 5.54 -6.12
N GLU A 39 -12.43 6.18 -5.55
CA GLU A 39 -12.31 6.85 -4.25
C GLU A 39 -12.02 5.85 -3.13
N ARG A 40 -12.62 4.66 -3.16
CA ARG A 40 -12.31 3.60 -2.20
C ARG A 40 -10.87 3.11 -2.35
N VAL A 41 -10.36 3.00 -3.57
CA VAL A 41 -8.94 2.67 -3.82
C VAL A 41 -8.02 3.74 -3.25
N ARG A 42 -8.35 5.03 -3.47
CA ARG A 42 -7.58 6.17 -2.93
C ARG A 42 -7.47 6.10 -1.40
N GLN A 43 -8.58 5.88 -0.71
CA GLN A 43 -8.63 5.77 0.75
C GLN A 43 -7.78 4.60 1.26
N LEU A 44 -7.89 3.43 0.64
CA LEU A 44 -7.11 2.25 1.02
C LEU A 44 -5.62 2.46 0.77
N LYS A 45 -5.25 3.12 -0.33
CA LYS A 45 -3.87 3.50 -0.63
C LYS A 45 -3.29 4.41 0.46
N GLU A 46 -4.00 5.48 0.83
CA GLU A 46 -3.56 6.42 1.85
C GLU A 46 -3.40 5.75 3.22
N LYS A 47 -4.34 4.88 3.59
CA LYS A 47 -4.27 4.09 4.81
C LYS A 47 -3.06 3.15 4.84
N ALA A 48 -2.79 2.48 3.72
CA ALA A 48 -1.63 1.61 3.57
C ALA A 48 -0.31 2.40 3.72
N LEU A 49 -0.20 3.54 3.04
CA LEU A 49 0.97 4.42 3.13
C LEU A 49 1.18 4.95 4.55
N ALA A 50 0.11 5.33 5.25
CA ALA A 50 0.20 5.75 6.65
C ALA A 50 0.78 4.64 7.53
N ARG A 51 0.30 3.40 7.39
CA ARG A 51 0.82 2.23 8.11
C ARG A 51 2.29 1.99 7.83
N LEU A 52 2.71 2.04 6.56
CA LEU A 52 4.11 1.88 6.19
C LEU A 52 5.00 2.93 6.87
N ARG A 53 4.59 4.21 6.88
CA ARG A 53 5.33 5.27 7.59
C ARG A 53 5.47 4.98 9.08
N HIS A 54 4.42 4.51 9.74
CA HIS A 54 4.47 4.16 11.16
C HIS A 54 5.44 3.01 11.43
N VAL A 55 5.39 1.93 10.64
CA VAL A 55 6.31 0.79 10.81
C VAL A 55 7.76 1.21 10.57
N SER A 56 8.04 2.02 9.55
CA SER A 56 9.40 2.50 9.29
C SER A 56 9.94 3.37 10.42
N ARG A 57 9.12 4.27 11.00
CA ARG A 57 9.52 5.08 12.17
C ARG A 57 9.80 4.23 13.40
N ALA A 58 8.96 3.24 13.68
CA ALA A 58 9.15 2.34 14.82
C ALA A 58 10.48 1.58 14.71
N ARG A 59 10.79 1.03 13.53
CA ARG A 59 12.07 0.35 13.27
C ARG A 59 13.28 1.26 13.40
N ALA A 60 13.18 2.51 12.94
CA ALA A 60 14.26 3.47 13.09
C ALA A 60 14.54 3.75 14.58
N LEU A 61 13.51 3.91 15.40
CA LEU A 61 13.64 4.08 16.86
C LEU A 61 14.25 2.86 17.55
N GLU A 62 13.85 1.63 17.18
CA GLU A 62 14.45 0.40 17.71
C GLU A 62 15.97 0.38 17.49
N SER A 63 16.47 0.83 16.33
CA SER A 63 17.91 0.87 16.05
C SER A 63 18.71 1.90 16.87
N PHE A 64 18.05 2.87 17.49
CA PHE A 64 18.69 3.83 18.40
C PHE A 64 18.66 3.39 19.88
N LEU A 65 17.81 2.42 20.22
CA LEU A 65 17.63 1.91 21.58
C LEU A 65 18.39 0.60 21.83
N SER A 66 19.05 0.05 20.79
CA SER A 66 19.97 -1.09 20.85
C SER A 66 21.42 -0.62 20.98
#